data_AF-A0AA35RU06-F1
#
_entry.id   AF-A0AA35RU06-F1
#
_cell.length_a   1.000
_cell.length_b   1.000
_cell.length_c   1.000
_cell.angle_alpha   90.00
_cell.angle_beta   90.00
_cell.angle_gamma   90.00
#
_symmetry.space_group_name_H-M   'P 1'
#
loop_
_entity.id
_entity.type
_entity.pdbx_description
1 polymer ?
#
loop_
_entity_poly.entity_id
_entity_poly.type
_entity_poly.pdbx_seq_one_letter_code
_entity_poly.pdbx_strand_id
1 'polypeptide(L)'
;MALVEDIVREKLFLHLHREIPYVLTQGNVVWEKEGDTQIIYQNLTCRSSNQASIVIGPGGRTVQAITAEAKTDIEALLGCPVDLTLNVRSQK
;
A
#
# COMPACT_ATOMS: atom_id res chain seq x y z
N MET A 1 4.24 -7.43 -11.96
CA MET A 1 3.57 -7.37 -10.64
C MET A 1 4.51 -6.87 -9.54
N ALA A 2 5.76 -7.34 -9.47
CA ALA A 2 6.74 -6.91 -8.46
C ALA A 2 6.96 -5.38 -8.37
N LEU A 3 6.95 -4.65 -9.50
CA LEU A 3 7.22 -3.21 -9.51
C LEU A 3 6.22 -2.37 -8.69
N VAL A 4 4.92 -2.72 -8.71
CA VAL A 4 3.91 -2.02 -7.90
C VAL A 4 4.10 -2.33 -6.42
N GLU A 5 4.50 -3.56 -6.10
CA GLU A 5 4.81 -3.91 -4.72
C GLU A 5 6.01 -3.13 -4.21
N ASP A 6 7.06 -2.99 -5.02
CA ASP A 6 8.27 -2.24 -4.66
C ASP A 6 7.97 -0.76 -4.45
N ILE A 7 7.14 -0.13 -5.29
CA ILE A 7 6.70 1.27 -5.09
C ILE A 7 6.00 1.44 -3.74
N VAL A 8 5.04 0.55 -3.43
CA VAL A 8 4.30 0.63 -2.17
C VAL A 8 5.21 0.34 -0.99
N ARG A 9 6.16 -0.61 -1.09
CA ARG A 9 7.19 -0.83 -0.06
C ARG A 9 8.03 0.41 0.16
N GLU A 10 8.50 1.04 -0.91
CA GLU A 10 9.30 2.28 -0.82
C GLU A 10 8.54 3.36 -0.05
N LYS A 11 7.27 3.60 -0.37
CA LYS A 11 6.44 4.56 0.38
C LYS A 11 6.24 4.15 1.83
N LEU A 12 6.03 2.86 2.10
CA LEU A 12 5.98 2.35 3.47
C LEU A 12 7.29 2.63 4.22
N PHE A 13 8.46 2.45 3.61
CA PHE A 13 9.75 2.77 4.24
C PHE A 13 9.91 4.28 4.50
N LEU A 14 9.49 5.12 3.55
CA LEU A 14 9.58 6.58 3.68
C LEU A 14 8.68 7.12 4.80
N HIS A 15 7.50 6.54 5.00
CA HIS A 15 6.55 7.02 6.02
C HIS A 15 6.68 6.28 7.36
N LEU A 16 7.23 5.06 7.37
CA LEU A 16 7.37 4.23 8.56
C LEU A 16 8.85 4.10 8.94
N HIS A 17 9.30 4.95 9.87
CA HIS A 17 10.70 4.99 10.32
C HIS A 17 11.05 3.90 11.38
N ARG A 18 10.55 2.67 11.23
CA ARG A 18 10.73 1.57 12.20
C ARG A 18 10.95 0.23 11.49
N GLU A 19 11.21 -0.84 12.24
CA GLU A 19 11.35 -2.22 11.75
C GLU A 19 10.05 -2.83 11.16
N ILE A 20 8.99 -2.04 11.02
CA ILE A 20 7.65 -2.50 10.59
C ILE A 20 7.61 -2.95 9.12
N PRO A 21 8.20 -2.22 8.14
CA PRO A 21 8.12 -2.61 6.74
C PRO A 21 8.76 -3.97 6.46
N TYR A 22 9.78 -4.38 7.24
CA TYR A 22 10.47 -5.68 7.07
C TYR A 22 9.62 -6.89 7.51
N VAL A 23 8.73 -6.68 8.47
CA VAL A 23 7.89 -7.76 9.04
C VAL A 23 6.45 -7.71 8.53
N LEU A 24 6.17 -6.77 7.62
CA LEU A 24 4.88 -6.60 6.98
C LEU A 24 4.80 -7.48 5.74
N THR A 25 3.74 -8.26 5.65
CA THR A 25 3.45 -9.06 4.46
C THR A 25 2.53 -8.26 3.55
N GLN A 26 3.02 -7.91 2.36
CA GLN A 26 2.22 -7.32 1.30
C GLN A 26 1.73 -8.41 0.35
N GLY A 27 0.45 -8.35 -0.02
CA GLY A 27 -0.13 -9.25 -1.01
C GLY A 27 -1.08 -8.51 -1.94
N ASN A 28 -0.94 -8.73 -3.24
CA ASN A 28 -1.93 -8.31 -4.22
C ASN A 28 -3.19 -9.19 -4.07
N VAL A 29 -4.35 -8.56 -3.93
CA VAL A 29 -5.64 -9.24 -3.80
C VAL A 29 -6.39 -9.22 -5.12
N VAL A 30 -6.39 -8.06 -5.78
CA VAL A 30 -7.11 -7.84 -7.03
C VAL A 30 -6.24 -6.95 -7.91
N TRP A 31 -6.17 -7.33 -9.17
CA TRP A 31 -5.65 -6.50 -10.25
C TRP A 31 -6.58 -6.67 -11.43
N GLU A 32 -7.41 -5.67 -11.67
CA GLU A 32 -8.38 -5.67 -12.76
C GLU A 32 -8.27 -4.37 -13.54
N LYS A 33 -8.69 -4.41 -14.82
CA LYS A 33 -8.76 -3.22 -15.65
C LYS A 33 -10.23 -2.89 -15.88
N GLU A 34 -10.65 -1.72 -15.44
CA GLU A 34 -11.99 -1.19 -15.66
C GLU A 34 -11.91 0.01 -16.61
N GLY A 35 -12.29 -0.20 -17.87
CA GLY A 35 -12.11 0.80 -18.93
C GLY A 35 -10.64 1.11 -19.16
N ASP A 36 -10.22 2.37 -18.96
CA ASP A 36 -8.82 2.80 -19.01
C ASP A 36 -8.12 2.81 -17.65
N THR A 37 -8.85 2.51 -16.56
CA THR A 37 -8.33 2.56 -15.20
C THR A 37 -7.90 1.19 -14.73
N GLN A 38 -6.71 1.11 -14.11
CA GLN A 38 -6.26 -0.10 -13.43
C GLN A 38 -6.72 -0.08 -11.96
N ILE A 39 -7.49 -1.07 -11.55
CA ILE A 39 -7.96 -1.24 -10.19
C ILE A 39 -7.03 -2.22 -9.48
N ILE A 40 -6.37 -1.75 -8.42
CA ILE A 40 -5.36 -2.50 -7.68
C ILE A 40 -5.74 -2.50 -6.20
N TYR A 41 -6.02 -3.68 -5.67
CA TYR A 41 -6.22 -3.89 -4.24
C TYR A 41 -5.04 -4.64 -3.66
N GLN A 42 -4.46 -4.09 -2.60
CA GLN A 42 -3.39 -4.75 -1.85
C GLN A 42 -3.75 -4.86 -0.37
N ASN A 43 -3.42 -6.01 0.21
CA ASN A 43 -3.50 -6.23 1.65
C ASN A 43 -2.09 -6.06 2.24
N LEU A 44 -2.03 -5.28 3.33
CA LEU A 44 -0.85 -5.13 4.17
C LEU A 44 -1.13 -5.85 5.50
N THR A 45 -0.54 -7.02 5.68
CA THR A 45 -0.73 -7.84 6.88
C THR A 45 0.41 -7.62 7.86
N CYS A 46 0.08 -7.07 9.02
CA CYS A 46 0.99 -6.82 10.12
C CYS A 46 0.98 -7.99 11.11
N ARG A 47 2.11 -8.23 11.79
CA ARG A 47 2.22 -9.27 12.82
C ARG A 47 1.47 -8.93 14.11
N SER A 48 1.23 -7.65 14.37
CA SER A 48 0.59 -7.16 15.60
C SER A 48 -0.36 -6.01 15.30
N SER A 49 -1.39 -5.87 16.14
CA SER A 49 -2.30 -4.72 16.12
C SER A 49 -1.58 -3.39 16.33
N ASN A 50 -0.52 -3.34 17.14
CA ASN A 50 0.28 -2.14 17.35
C ASN A 50 0.97 -1.68 16.05
N GLN A 51 1.51 -2.62 15.28
CA GLN A 51 2.09 -2.32 13.98
C GLN A 51 1.02 -1.80 13.00
N ALA A 52 -0.14 -2.46 12.95
CA ALA A 52 -1.25 -2.02 12.12
C ALA A 52 -1.67 -0.58 12.48
N SER A 53 -1.75 -0.23 13.76
CA SER A 53 -2.03 1.14 14.22
C SER A 53 -0.97 2.15 13.77
N ILE A 54 0.31 1.78 13.75
CA ILE A 54 1.39 2.66 13.27
C ILE A 54 1.31 2.86 11.75
N VAL A 55 1.01 1.80 10.99
CA VAL A 55 0.84 1.87 9.52
C VAL A 55 -0.36 2.75 9.15
N ILE A 56 -1.49 2.57 9.85
CA ILE A 56 -2.68 3.39 9.67
C ILE A 56 -2.38 4.85 10.05
N GLY A 57 -1.63 5.04 11.14
CA GLY A 57 -1.30 6.34 11.68
C GLY A 57 -2.50 7.08 12.30
N PRO A 58 -2.30 8.30 12.80
CA PRO A 58 -3.34 9.06 13.48
C PRO A 58 -4.50 9.37 12.53
N GLY A 59 -5.67 8.78 12.81
CA GLY A 59 -6.88 8.95 12.00
C GLY A 59 -6.79 8.40 10.57
N GLY A 60 -5.88 7.45 10.30
CA GLY A 60 -5.71 6.89 8.95
C GLY A 60 -4.93 7.75 7.97
N ARG A 61 -4.38 8.90 8.42
CA ARG A 61 -3.71 9.86 7.53
C ARG A 61 -2.43 9.30 6.90
N THR A 62 -1.68 8.49 7.64
CA THR A 62 -0.41 7.93 7.16
C THR A 62 -0.65 6.96 6.00
N VAL A 63 -1.58 6.00 6.17
CA VAL A 63 -1.90 5.06 5.09
C VAL A 63 -2.53 5.76 3.88
N GLN A 64 -3.33 6.82 4.09
CA GLN A 64 -3.88 7.62 3.01
C GLN A 64 -2.78 8.36 2.22
N ALA A 65 -1.82 8.96 2.90
CA ALA A 65 -0.67 9.62 2.25
C ALA A 65 0.16 8.63 1.43
N ILE A 66 0.50 7.48 2.03
CA ILE A 66 1.21 6.39 1.34
C ILE A 66 0.45 5.94 0.09
N THR A 67 -0.87 5.73 0.21
CA THR A 67 -1.72 5.29 -0.91
C THR A 67 -1.73 6.33 -2.03
N ALA A 68 -1.89 7.62 -1.70
CA ALA A 68 -1.92 8.70 -2.68
C ALA A 68 -0.58 8.84 -3.42
N GLU A 69 0.53 8.83 -2.69
CA GLU A 69 1.87 8.90 -3.28
C GLU A 69 2.19 7.68 -4.14
N ALA A 70 1.89 6.47 -3.65
CA ALA A 70 2.10 5.25 -4.41
C ALA A 70 1.24 5.22 -5.67
N LYS A 71 -0.02 5.66 -5.59
CA LYS A 71 -0.92 5.77 -6.74
C LYS A 71 -0.32 6.65 -7.83
N THR A 72 0.13 7.86 -7.49
CA THR A 72 0.74 8.77 -8.47
C THR A 72 1.95 8.16 -9.18
N ASP A 73 2.82 7.48 -8.43
CA ASP A 73 4.00 6.82 -9.01
C ASP A 73 3.62 5.64 -9.93
N ILE A 74 2.59 4.87 -9.54
CA ILE A 74 2.10 3.74 -10.36
C ILE A 74 1.38 4.26 -11.61
N GLU A 75 0.62 5.34 -11.52
CA GLU A 75 -0.02 5.99 -12.69
C GLU A 75 1.05 6.47 -13.69
N ALA A 76 2.12 7.10 -13.20
CA ALA A 76 3.24 7.51 -14.04
C ALA A 76 3.96 6.31 -14.67
N LEU A 77 4.11 5.21 -13.93
CA LEU A 77 4.74 3.98 -14.42
C LEU A 77 3.90 3.28 -15.50
N LEU A 78 2.58 3.20 -15.30
CA LEU A 78 1.66 2.48 -16.19
C LEU A 78 1.13 3.33 -17.34
N GLY A 79 1.24 4.67 -17.24
CA GLY A 79 0.73 5.61 -18.24
C GLY A 79 -0.80 5.64 -18.33
N CYS A 80 -1.49 5.22 -17.28
CA CYS A 80 -2.95 5.18 -17.22
C CYS A 80 -3.44 5.50 -15.79
N PRO A 81 -4.71 5.90 -15.61
CA PRO A 81 -5.30 6.09 -14.29
C PRO A 81 -5.25 4.80 -13.46
N VAL A 82 -5.04 4.93 -12.16
CA VAL A 82 -4.96 3.79 -11.23
C VAL A 82 -5.83 4.07 -10.02
N ASP A 83 -6.64 3.11 -9.62
CA ASP A 83 -7.32 3.10 -8.33
C ASP A 83 -6.61 2.12 -7.40
N LEU A 84 -5.76 2.64 -6.52
CA LEU A 84 -5.02 1.85 -5.54
C LEU A 84 -5.74 1.90 -4.19
N THR A 85 -6.09 0.72 -3.67
CA THR A 85 -6.59 0.58 -2.31
C THR A 85 -5.65 -0.28 -1.48
N LEU A 86 -5.14 0.29 -0.38
CA LEU A 86 -4.33 -0.41 0.61
C LEU A 86 -5.17 -0.76 1.84
N ASN A 87 -5.32 -2.04 2.13
CA ASN A 87 -6.07 -2.53 3.29
C ASN A 87 -5.13 -3.09 4.35
N VAL A 88 -5.12 -2.49 5.53
CA VAL A 88 -4.24 -2.91 6.64
C VAL A 88 -4.96 -3.91 7.53
N ARG A 89 -4.38 -5.10 7.68
CA ARG A 89 -4.87 -6.16 8.57
C ARG A 89 -3.82 -6.51 9.61
N SER A 90 -4.25 -7.00 10.77
CA SER A 90 -3.36 -7.62 11.76
C SER A 90 -3.64 -9.11 11.84
N GLN A 91 -2.58 -9.92 11.86
CA GLN A 91 -2.68 -11.34 12.17
C GLN A 91 -2.88 -11.45 13.69
N LYS A 92 -4.03 -11.99 14.10
CA LYS A 92 -4.44 -12.09 15.50
C LYS A 92 -3.83 -13.31 16.17
#